data_AF-A0A3E3DX77-F1
#
_entry.id   AF-A0A3E3DX77-F1
#
_cell.length_a   1.000
_cell.length_b   1.000
_cell.length_c   1.000
_cell.angle_alpha   90.00
_cell.angle_beta   90.00
_cell.angle_gamma   90.00
#
_symmetry.space_group_name_H-M   'P 1'
#
loop_
_entity.id
_entity.type
_entity.pdbx_description
1 polymer ?
#
loop_
_entity_poly.entity_id
_entity_poly.type
_entity_poly.pdbx_seq_one_letter_code
_entity_poly.pdbx_strand_id
1 'polypeptide(L)'
;MSNNYREVDLNTWDRKMHHDIFRNSVEPFFCVSFEVDITKFLDMVKKNKYSFTLAFIYALAKCANKIEQFRYRFLDEKVVIYDKIDTSFTYLNKETDLFKMVDMELSDTMDEYVKKAYEKANGQEEYFVSLPGNDIFQFSPFPWISFLNISHTNSGNKNNAVPIFDFGKYQLKGDKIIIPLSVHAHHSFVDGIHIGKFYDLLTVYLNSF
;
A
#
# COMPACT_ATOMS: atom_id res chain seq x y z
N MET A 1 16.55 6.43 -5.71
CA MET A 1 17.00 7.54 -4.86
C MET A 1 15.96 7.70 -3.78
N SER A 2 16.33 8.03 -2.54
CA SER A 2 15.35 8.26 -1.48
C SER A 2 14.46 9.44 -1.84
N ASN A 3 13.16 9.31 -1.59
CA ASN A 3 12.20 10.38 -1.83
C ASN A 3 12.51 11.59 -0.94
N ASN A 4 12.20 12.78 -1.46
CA ASN A 4 12.30 14.02 -0.69
C ASN A 4 11.31 13.99 0.48
N TYR A 5 11.73 14.55 1.61
CA TYR A 5 10.92 14.68 2.81
C TYR A 5 11.17 16.01 3.51
N ARG A 6 10.22 16.38 4.37
CA ARG A 6 10.38 17.45 5.34
C ARG A 6 10.14 16.93 6.75
N GLU A 7 10.90 17.46 7.70
CA GLU A 7 10.64 17.23 9.12
C GLU A 7 9.34 17.94 9.53
N VAL A 8 8.60 17.30 10.42
CA VAL A 8 7.37 17.86 11.00
C VAL A 8 7.73 18.60 12.29
N ASP A 9 7.36 19.88 12.36
CA ASP A 9 7.44 20.60 13.62
C ASP A 9 6.31 20.15 14.56
N LEU A 10 6.67 19.33 15.54
CA LEU A 10 5.72 18.77 16.50
C LEU A 10 5.01 19.84 17.33
N ASN A 11 5.58 21.06 17.49
CA ASN A 11 4.94 22.11 18.28
C ASN A 11 3.73 22.74 17.58
N THR A 12 3.70 22.69 16.26
CA THR A 12 2.63 23.27 15.43
C THR A 12 1.77 22.21 14.75
N TRP A 13 2.09 20.92 14.93
CA TRP A 13 1.36 19.84 14.30
C TRP A 13 0.09 19.48 15.09
N ASP A 14 -1.07 19.69 14.47
CA ASP A 14 -2.40 19.41 15.06
C ASP A 14 -2.53 18.01 15.67
N ARG A 15 -1.80 17.04 15.12
CA ARG A 15 -1.87 15.63 15.53
C ARG A 15 -0.88 15.25 16.63
N LYS A 16 -0.07 16.18 17.15
CA LYS A 16 0.96 15.90 18.17
C LYS A 16 0.44 15.03 19.32
N MET A 17 -0.70 15.41 19.91
CA MET A 17 -1.29 14.67 21.03
C MET A 17 -1.68 13.23 20.65
N HIS A 18 -2.26 13.04 19.46
CA HIS A 18 -2.64 11.70 18.98
C HIS A 18 -1.39 10.84 18.72
N HIS A 19 -0.38 11.44 18.08
CA HIS A 19 0.92 10.80 17.88
C HIS A 19 1.52 10.32 19.20
N ASP A 20 1.58 11.19 20.21
CA ASP A 20 2.23 10.92 21.51
C ASP A 20 1.54 9.78 22.27
N ILE A 21 0.21 9.69 22.19
CA ILE A 21 -0.57 8.60 22.82
C ILE A 21 -0.31 7.29 22.10
N PHE A 22 -0.49 7.25 20.77
CA PHE A 22 -0.44 5.99 20.03
C PHE A 22 0.97 5.43 19.90
N ARG A 23 2.00 6.27 19.75
CA ARG A 23 3.41 5.81 19.58
C ARG A 23 3.90 5.00 20.77
N ASN A 24 3.40 5.32 21.97
CA ASN A 24 3.79 4.67 23.22
C ASN A 24 2.98 3.40 23.52
N SER A 25 2.04 3.01 22.65
CA SER A 25 1.25 1.79 22.83
C SER A 25 2.11 0.53 22.67
N VAL A 26 1.67 -0.58 23.26
CA VAL A 26 2.30 -1.89 23.03
C VAL A 26 2.12 -2.31 21.57
N GLU A 27 0.90 -2.13 21.07
CA GLU A 27 0.49 -2.38 19.69
C GLU A 27 -0.03 -1.07 19.10
N PRO A 28 0.82 -0.27 18.43
CA PRO A 28 0.42 1.01 17.84
C PRO A 28 -0.16 0.85 16.43
N PHE A 29 -0.25 -0.39 15.93
CA PHE A 29 -0.79 -0.69 14.62
C PHE A 29 -2.25 -1.13 14.69
N PHE A 30 -2.98 -0.87 13.61
CA PHE A 30 -4.32 -1.40 13.43
C PHE A 30 -4.52 -1.79 11.97
N CYS A 31 -5.47 -2.69 11.76
CA CYS A 31 -5.79 -3.26 10.46
C CYS A 31 -7.29 -3.09 10.19
N VAL A 32 -7.64 -2.68 8.98
CA VAL A 32 -9.03 -2.59 8.53
C VAL A 32 -9.17 -3.32 7.21
N SER A 33 -10.02 -4.35 7.19
CA SER A 33 -10.41 -5.06 5.97
C SER A 33 -11.79 -4.60 5.49
N PHE A 34 -11.91 -4.38 4.19
CA PHE A 34 -13.14 -3.95 3.53
C PHE A 34 -13.18 -4.44 2.08
N GLU A 35 -14.34 -4.32 1.44
CA GLU A 35 -14.55 -4.75 0.07
C GLU A 35 -14.65 -3.55 -0.87
N VAL A 36 -14.06 -3.66 -2.06
CA VAL A 36 -14.14 -2.62 -3.11
C VAL A 36 -14.65 -3.21 -4.43
N ASP A 37 -15.44 -2.42 -5.15
CA ASP A 37 -15.95 -2.75 -6.48
C ASP A 37 -14.90 -2.40 -7.54
N ILE A 38 -14.43 -3.43 -8.25
CA ILE A 38 -13.41 -3.30 -9.30
C ILE A 38 -13.99 -3.57 -10.70
N THR A 39 -15.30 -3.57 -10.87
CA THR A 39 -15.95 -4.01 -12.13
C THR A 39 -15.40 -3.25 -13.35
N LYS A 40 -15.51 -1.91 -13.34
CA LYS A 40 -15.03 -1.05 -14.42
C LYS A 40 -13.50 -1.07 -14.56
N PHE A 41 -12.81 -1.09 -13.43
CA PHE A 41 -11.35 -1.16 -13.39
C PHE A 41 -10.83 -2.44 -14.04
N LEU A 42 -11.43 -3.60 -13.73
CA LEU A 42 -11.05 -4.89 -14.27
C LEU A 42 -11.27 -4.94 -15.79
N ASP A 43 -12.37 -4.36 -16.28
CA ASP A 43 -12.62 -4.25 -17.73
C ASP A 43 -11.56 -3.41 -18.43
N MET A 44 -11.19 -2.27 -17.84
CA MET A 44 -10.09 -1.43 -18.35
C MET A 44 -8.75 -2.18 -18.36
N VAL A 45 -8.42 -2.88 -17.26
CA VAL A 45 -7.18 -3.67 -17.16
C VAL A 45 -7.13 -4.74 -18.27
N LYS A 46 -8.24 -5.45 -18.50
CA LYS A 46 -8.34 -6.47 -19.55
C LYS A 46 -8.18 -5.86 -20.94
N LYS A 47 -8.86 -4.74 -21.23
CA LYS A 47 -8.80 -4.05 -22.52
C LYS A 47 -7.38 -3.61 -22.87
N ASN A 48 -6.63 -3.12 -21.89
CA ASN A 48 -5.25 -2.67 -22.06
C ASN A 48 -4.20 -3.79 -21.90
N LYS A 49 -4.63 -5.03 -21.62
CA LYS A 49 -3.76 -6.20 -21.40
C LYS A 49 -2.73 -6.00 -20.28
N TYR A 50 -3.11 -5.26 -19.23
CA TYR A 50 -2.24 -5.06 -18.07
C TYR A 50 -2.26 -6.27 -17.13
N SER A 51 -1.14 -6.46 -16.42
CA SER A 51 -1.15 -7.31 -15.22
C SER A 51 -2.08 -6.69 -14.19
N PHE A 52 -3.13 -7.41 -13.79
CA PHE A 52 -4.09 -6.93 -12.79
C PHE A 52 -3.40 -6.54 -11.48
N THR A 53 -2.51 -7.39 -10.96
CA THR A 53 -1.77 -7.15 -9.72
C THR A 53 -1.01 -5.83 -9.76
N LEU A 54 -0.25 -5.59 -10.84
CA LEU A 54 0.57 -4.37 -10.95
C LEU A 54 -0.28 -3.13 -11.19
N ALA A 55 -1.34 -3.24 -11.98
CA ALA A 55 -2.28 -2.14 -12.20
C ALA A 55 -3.03 -1.76 -10.91
N PHE A 56 -3.42 -2.75 -10.10
CA PHE A 56 -4.10 -2.51 -8.84
C PHE A 56 -3.16 -1.92 -7.79
N ILE A 57 -1.91 -2.40 -7.70
CA ILE A 57 -0.87 -1.77 -6.86
C ILE A 57 -0.69 -0.29 -7.24
N TYR A 58 -0.60 0.03 -8.52
CA TYR A 58 -0.54 1.42 -8.97
C TYR A 58 -1.75 2.24 -8.51
N ALA A 59 -2.96 1.70 -8.67
CA ALA A 59 -4.19 2.37 -8.27
C ALA A 59 -4.21 2.68 -6.76
N LEU A 60 -3.84 1.69 -5.94
CA LEU A 60 -3.74 1.83 -4.48
C LEU A 60 -2.68 2.86 -4.10
N ALA A 61 -1.46 2.74 -4.63
CA ALA A 61 -0.34 3.64 -4.34
C ALA A 61 -0.67 5.09 -4.76
N LYS A 62 -1.29 5.29 -5.92
CA LYS A 62 -1.72 6.61 -6.41
C LYS A 62 -2.77 7.25 -5.51
N CYS A 63 -3.73 6.47 -5.03
CA CYS A 63 -4.76 6.98 -4.11
C CYS A 63 -4.18 7.24 -2.71
N ALA A 64 -3.33 6.34 -2.21
CA ALA A 64 -2.70 6.48 -0.90
C ALA A 64 -1.76 7.69 -0.83
N ASN A 65 -1.01 7.99 -1.90
CA ASN A 65 -0.16 9.18 -1.98
C ASN A 65 -0.95 10.51 -1.87
N LYS A 66 -2.26 10.52 -2.20
CA LYS A 66 -3.11 11.70 -2.03
C LYS A 66 -3.54 11.94 -0.59
N ILE A 67 -3.36 10.96 0.29
CA ILE A 67 -3.67 11.07 1.71
C ILE A 67 -2.37 11.39 2.45
N GLU A 68 -2.28 12.62 2.94
CA GLU A 68 -1.10 13.10 3.68
C GLU A 68 -0.66 12.13 4.78
N GLN A 69 -1.64 11.59 5.52
CA GLN A 69 -1.40 10.74 6.69
C GLN A 69 -0.71 9.42 6.35
N PHE A 70 -0.84 8.93 5.13
CA PHE A 70 -0.13 7.74 4.69
C PHE A 70 1.34 8.00 4.34
N ARG A 71 1.77 9.26 4.25
CA ARG A 71 3.15 9.63 3.88
C ARG A 71 4.05 9.98 5.06
N TYR A 72 3.51 9.96 6.29
CA TYR A 72 4.32 10.16 7.50
C TYR A 72 5.15 8.92 7.84
N ARG A 73 6.37 9.13 8.33
CA ARG A 73 7.25 8.07 8.86
C ARG A 73 8.00 8.54 10.09
N PHE A 74 8.53 7.57 10.83
CA PHE A 74 9.58 7.81 11.81
C PHE A 74 10.94 7.68 11.14
N LEU A 75 11.79 8.69 11.26
CA LEU A 75 13.16 8.69 10.75
C LEU A 75 14.07 9.28 11.83
N ASP A 76 15.02 8.48 12.33
CA ASP A 76 15.94 8.86 13.41
C ASP A 76 15.23 9.55 14.59
N GLU A 77 14.20 8.89 15.10
CA GLU A 77 13.30 9.34 16.18
C GLU A 77 12.37 10.52 15.85
N LYS A 78 12.62 11.23 14.76
CA LYS A 78 11.81 12.35 14.26
C LYS A 78 10.62 11.87 13.44
N VAL A 79 9.62 12.74 13.32
CA VAL A 79 8.51 12.56 12.38
C VAL A 79 8.83 13.32 11.10
N VAL A 80 8.78 12.62 9.97
CA VAL A 80 8.95 13.19 8.64
C VAL A 80 7.73 12.91 7.78
N ILE A 81 7.50 13.75 6.78
CA ILE A 81 6.55 13.49 5.71
C ILE A 81 7.26 13.53 4.37
N TYR A 82 7.05 12.49 3.58
CA TYR A 82 7.57 12.39 2.22
C TYR A 82 6.65 13.09 1.21
N ASP A 83 7.25 13.70 0.19
CA ASP A 83 6.51 14.31 -0.92
C ASP A 83 5.82 13.26 -1.80
N LYS A 84 6.45 12.10 -1.93
CA LYS A 84 5.97 10.94 -2.69
C LYS A 84 6.43 9.67 -1.97
N ILE A 85 5.58 8.66 -2.02
CA ILE A 85 5.87 7.33 -1.51
C ILE A 85 5.83 6.36 -2.69
N ASP A 86 6.88 5.55 -2.79
CA ASP A 86 7.03 4.53 -3.81
C ASP A 86 6.37 3.22 -3.41
N THR A 87 6.62 2.15 -4.15
CA THR A 87 5.97 0.85 -3.93
C THR A 87 7.00 -0.22 -3.63
N SER A 88 6.63 -1.17 -2.77
CA SER A 88 7.35 -2.41 -2.58
C SER A 88 6.35 -3.54 -2.51
N PHE A 89 6.51 -4.58 -3.31
CA PHE A 89 5.50 -5.63 -3.40
C PHE A 89 6.06 -7.04 -3.46
N THR A 90 5.31 -7.98 -2.87
CA THR A 90 5.65 -9.41 -2.98
C THR A 90 5.32 -9.94 -4.37
N TYR A 91 6.21 -10.75 -4.92
CA TYR A 91 6.05 -11.36 -6.23
C TYR A 91 6.51 -12.82 -6.20
N LEU A 92 5.61 -13.74 -6.57
CA LEU A 92 5.83 -15.18 -6.46
C LEU A 92 6.83 -15.68 -7.49
N ASN A 93 7.87 -16.37 -7.03
CA ASN A 93 8.65 -17.28 -7.85
C ASN A 93 7.89 -18.61 -7.97
N LYS A 94 7.37 -18.90 -9.17
CA LYS A 94 6.55 -20.10 -9.43
C LYS A 94 7.33 -21.40 -9.40
N GLU A 95 8.66 -21.36 -9.45
CA GLU A 95 9.50 -22.56 -9.43
C GLU A 95 9.80 -23.02 -8.01
N THR A 96 9.71 -22.12 -7.03
CA THR A 96 10.15 -22.37 -5.64
C THR A 96 9.05 -22.13 -4.60
N ASP A 97 7.89 -21.58 -5.00
CA ASP A 97 6.82 -21.11 -4.11
C ASP A 97 7.25 -20.03 -3.09
N LEU A 98 8.39 -19.40 -3.32
CA LEU A 98 8.91 -18.32 -2.48
C LEU A 98 8.60 -16.94 -3.09
N PHE A 99 8.50 -15.92 -2.25
CA PHE A 99 8.17 -14.55 -2.67
C PHE A 99 9.39 -13.65 -2.68
N LYS A 100 9.61 -12.97 -3.80
CA LYS A 100 10.55 -11.86 -3.93
C LYS A 100 9.90 -10.58 -3.44
N MET A 101 10.69 -9.68 -2.87
CA MET A 101 10.30 -8.31 -2.61
C MET A 101 10.84 -7.41 -3.73
N VAL A 102 9.94 -6.68 -4.40
CA VAL A 102 10.29 -5.84 -5.56
C VAL A 102 9.96 -4.39 -5.24
N ASP A 103 11.01 -3.57 -5.10
CA ASP A 103 10.87 -2.12 -4.92
C ASP A 103 10.73 -1.41 -6.27
N MET A 104 9.80 -0.48 -6.40
CA MET A 104 9.53 0.24 -7.64
C MET A 104 9.16 1.69 -7.36
N GLU A 105 9.81 2.60 -8.08
CA GLU A 105 9.38 4.00 -8.13
C GLU A 105 7.98 4.09 -8.74
N LEU A 106 7.07 4.82 -8.09
CA LEU A 106 5.74 5.05 -8.64
C LEU A 106 5.84 5.95 -9.88
N SER A 107 5.44 5.46 -11.04
CA SER A 107 5.47 6.27 -12.28
C SER A 107 4.27 7.22 -12.36
N ASP A 108 4.35 8.22 -13.25
CA ASP A 108 3.25 9.18 -13.43
C ASP A 108 2.00 8.54 -14.02
N THR A 109 2.19 7.54 -14.88
CA THR A 109 1.11 6.81 -15.57
C THR A 109 1.09 5.33 -15.19
N MET A 110 -0.10 4.73 -15.27
CA MET A 110 -0.27 3.31 -15.00
C MET A 110 0.45 2.45 -16.03
N ASP A 111 0.40 2.84 -17.30
CA ASP A 111 1.03 2.12 -18.41
C ASP A 111 2.54 1.96 -18.18
N GLU A 112 3.20 3.09 -17.90
CA GLU A 112 4.64 3.12 -17.61
C GLU A 112 4.99 2.29 -16.37
N TYR A 113 4.22 2.45 -15.29
CA TYR A 113 4.45 1.71 -14.06
C TYR A 113 4.30 0.21 -14.28
N VAL A 114 3.21 -0.24 -14.90
CA VAL A 114 2.94 -1.66 -15.14
C VAL A 114 4.04 -2.28 -15.99
N LYS A 115 4.49 -1.59 -17.05
CA LYS A 115 5.58 -2.08 -17.90
C LYS A 115 6.88 -2.22 -17.12
N LYS A 116 7.33 -1.15 -16.45
CA LYS A 116 8.59 -1.15 -15.69
C LYS A 116 8.57 -2.16 -14.54
N ALA A 117 7.47 -2.22 -13.79
CA ALA A 117 7.30 -3.14 -12.67
C ALA A 117 7.29 -4.60 -13.14
N TYR A 118 6.67 -4.89 -14.30
CA TYR A 118 6.67 -6.22 -14.88
C TYR A 118 8.08 -6.64 -15.32
N GLU A 119 8.81 -5.77 -16.01
CA GLU A 119 10.20 -6.02 -16.42
C GLU A 119 11.10 -6.28 -15.20
N LYS A 120 11.00 -5.45 -14.15
CA LYS A 120 11.78 -5.63 -12.92
C LYS A 120 11.43 -6.91 -12.17
N ALA A 121 10.14 -7.19 -11.95
CA ALA A 121 9.71 -8.35 -11.16
C ALA A 121 10.08 -9.69 -11.81
N ASN A 122 10.10 -9.75 -13.14
CA ASN A 122 10.53 -10.96 -13.87
C ASN A 122 12.05 -11.03 -14.05
N GLY A 123 12.75 -9.91 -14.12
CA GLY A 123 14.21 -9.87 -14.28
C GLY A 123 15.00 -10.01 -12.97
N GLN A 124 14.40 -9.74 -11.82
CA GLN A 124 15.04 -9.87 -10.51
C GLN A 124 15.11 -11.34 -10.08
N GLU A 125 16.29 -11.84 -9.71
CA GLU A 125 16.46 -13.22 -9.22
C GLU A 125 16.45 -13.29 -7.69
N GLU A 126 16.96 -12.25 -7.03
CA GLU A 126 17.08 -12.17 -5.58
C GLU A 126 15.73 -12.01 -4.89
N TYR A 127 15.57 -12.71 -3.76
CA TYR A 127 14.35 -12.61 -2.94
C TYR A 127 14.28 -11.28 -2.19
N PHE A 128 15.40 -10.82 -1.65
CA PHE A 128 15.50 -9.59 -0.85
C PHE A 128 16.78 -8.86 -1.26
N VAL A 129 16.65 -7.83 -2.11
CA VAL A 129 17.80 -7.05 -2.60
C VAL A 129 18.34 -6.11 -1.52
N SER A 130 17.45 -5.57 -0.69
CA SER A 130 17.78 -4.70 0.44
C SER A 130 16.71 -4.77 1.52
N LEU A 131 17.00 -4.17 2.68
CA LEU A 131 15.94 -3.85 3.63
C LEU A 131 14.90 -2.94 2.95
N PRO A 132 13.59 -3.15 3.20
CA PRO A 132 12.56 -2.28 2.65
C PRO A 132 12.84 -0.82 3.03
N GLY A 133 12.71 0.08 2.05
CA GLY A 133 12.82 1.51 2.29
C GLY A 133 11.77 2.01 3.29
N ASN A 134 12.04 3.13 3.95
CA ASN A 134 11.03 3.77 4.81
C ASN A 134 9.99 4.54 3.96
N ASP A 135 10.34 4.90 2.73
CA ASP A 135 9.60 5.74 1.79
C ASP A 135 8.78 4.94 0.75
N ILE A 136 8.31 3.75 1.14
CA ILE A 136 7.47 2.88 0.31
C ILE A 136 6.11 2.62 0.95
N PHE A 137 5.14 2.21 0.13
CA PHE A 137 3.97 1.45 0.52
C PHE A 137 4.23 -0.03 0.24
N GLN A 138 3.95 -0.88 1.21
CA GLN A 138 4.14 -2.31 1.06
C GLN A 138 2.84 -2.96 0.54
N PHE A 139 2.95 -3.81 -0.48
CA PHE A 139 1.82 -4.54 -1.04
C PHE A 139 2.06 -6.04 -0.98
N SER A 140 1.06 -6.77 -0.53
CA SER A 140 1.11 -8.22 -0.41
C SER A 140 -0.13 -8.83 -1.08
N PRO A 141 -0.07 -9.04 -2.40
CA PRO A 141 -1.17 -9.68 -3.14
C PRO A 141 -1.38 -11.12 -2.67
N PHE A 142 -2.62 -11.47 -2.34
CA PHE A 142 -3.00 -12.81 -1.88
C PHE A 142 -4.11 -13.41 -2.78
N PRO A 143 -3.79 -13.74 -4.06
CA PRO A 143 -4.80 -14.02 -5.09
C PRO A 143 -5.52 -15.37 -4.95
N TRP A 144 -5.20 -16.18 -3.95
CA TRP A 144 -5.74 -17.53 -3.80
C TRP A 144 -7.08 -17.58 -3.07
N ILE A 145 -7.29 -16.69 -2.09
CA ILE A 145 -8.47 -16.69 -1.22
C ILE A 145 -9.11 -15.30 -1.20
N SER A 146 -10.44 -15.26 -1.24
CA SER A 146 -11.21 -14.05 -0.93
C SER A 146 -11.34 -13.96 0.58
N PHE A 147 -10.39 -13.28 1.24
CA PHE A 147 -10.34 -13.21 2.70
C PHE A 147 -11.42 -12.28 3.27
N LEU A 148 -11.78 -12.51 4.53
CA LEU A 148 -12.58 -11.58 5.33
C LEU A 148 -11.69 -10.66 6.19
N ASN A 149 -10.57 -11.19 6.67
CA ASN A 149 -9.58 -10.48 7.47
C ASN A 149 -8.20 -11.09 7.22
N ILE A 150 -7.16 -10.27 7.32
CA ILE A 150 -5.76 -10.69 7.29
C ILE A 150 -4.96 -9.95 8.37
N SER A 151 -4.01 -10.64 8.99
CA SER A 151 -3.06 -10.08 9.95
C SER A 151 -1.63 -10.32 9.45
N HIS A 152 -0.71 -9.44 9.83
CA HIS A 152 0.70 -9.54 9.42
C HIS A 152 1.59 -10.15 10.50
N THR A 153 2.75 -10.63 10.05
CA THR A 153 3.87 -10.90 10.94
C THR A 153 4.34 -9.59 11.57
N ASN A 154 4.24 -9.49 12.90
CA ASN A 154 4.72 -8.35 13.66
C ASN A 154 6.16 -8.62 14.16
N SER A 155 7.11 -7.78 13.74
CA SER A 155 8.51 -7.88 14.15
C SER A 155 8.78 -7.30 15.56
N GLY A 156 7.80 -6.66 16.17
CA GLY A 156 7.93 -5.89 17.40
C GLY A 156 8.51 -4.49 17.20
N ASN A 157 8.87 -4.11 15.97
CA ASN A 157 9.36 -2.76 15.68
C ASN A 157 8.20 -1.76 15.61
N LYS A 158 7.91 -1.12 16.74
CA LYS A 158 6.89 -0.08 16.86
C LYS A 158 7.13 1.14 15.98
N ASN A 159 8.37 1.39 15.55
CA ASN A 159 8.68 2.52 14.67
C ASN A 159 8.46 2.20 13.18
N ASN A 160 8.09 0.96 12.81
CA ASN A 160 7.80 0.63 11.41
C ASN A 160 6.46 1.18 10.97
N ALA A 161 6.42 2.45 10.58
CA ALA A 161 5.20 3.14 10.19
C ALA A 161 4.80 2.97 8.71
N VAL A 162 5.40 2.03 7.99
CA VAL A 162 5.09 1.73 6.59
C VAL A 162 3.68 1.14 6.47
N PRO A 163 2.74 1.78 5.75
CA PRO A 163 1.45 1.18 5.50
C PRO A 163 1.57 -0.06 4.61
N ILE A 164 0.80 -1.09 4.97
CA ILE A 164 0.75 -2.35 4.24
C ILE A 164 -0.64 -2.54 3.67
N PHE A 165 -0.70 -2.96 2.41
CA PHE A 165 -1.93 -3.22 1.67
C PHE A 165 -1.96 -4.67 1.20
N ASP A 166 -2.98 -5.42 1.57
CA ASP A 166 -3.25 -6.75 1.03
C ASP A 166 -4.53 -6.73 0.22
N PHE A 167 -4.57 -7.51 -0.85
CA PHE A 167 -5.82 -7.74 -1.56
C PHE A 167 -5.93 -9.19 -2.01
N GLY A 168 -7.15 -9.70 -1.89
CA GLY A 168 -7.42 -11.12 -2.06
C GLY A 168 -7.84 -11.49 -3.47
N LYS A 169 -8.38 -12.70 -3.59
CA LYS A 169 -9.09 -13.13 -4.79
C LYS A 169 -10.40 -12.36 -4.92
N TYR A 170 -10.61 -11.67 -6.04
CA TYR A 170 -11.90 -11.07 -6.33
C TYR A 170 -12.97 -12.11 -6.71
N GLN A 171 -14.24 -11.76 -6.53
CA GLN A 171 -15.39 -12.63 -6.77
C GLN A 171 -16.54 -11.85 -7.41
N LEU A 172 -17.37 -12.53 -8.21
CA LEU A 172 -18.64 -11.99 -8.68
C LEU A 172 -19.65 -12.01 -7.52
N LYS A 173 -20.21 -10.84 -7.18
CA LYS A 173 -21.32 -10.68 -6.24
C LYS A 173 -22.43 -9.91 -6.94
N GLY A 174 -23.50 -10.61 -7.32
CA GLY A 174 -24.54 -10.03 -8.18
C GLY A 174 -23.99 -9.69 -9.55
N ASP A 175 -24.08 -8.42 -9.94
CA ASP A 175 -23.56 -7.85 -11.19
C ASP A 175 -22.17 -7.20 -11.04
N LYS A 176 -21.57 -7.28 -9.85
CA LYS A 176 -20.30 -6.60 -9.51
C LYS A 176 -19.17 -7.56 -9.26
N ILE A 177 -17.95 -7.16 -9.65
CA ILE A 177 -16.72 -7.85 -9.24
C ILE A 177 -16.16 -7.15 -8.01
N ILE A 178 -16.17 -7.86 -6.89
CA ILE A 178 -15.75 -7.36 -5.58
C ILE A 178 -14.42 -7.99 -5.18
N ILE A 179 -13.49 -7.19 -4.66
CA ILE A 179 -12.21 -7.65 -4.12
C ILE A 179 -12.08 -7.26 -2.63
N PRO A 180 -11.64 -8.17 -1.75
CA PRO A 180 -11.29 -7.79 -0.39
C PRO A 180 -9.93 -7.08 -0.38
N LEU A 181 -9.85 -5.99 0.38
CA LEU A 181 -8.68 -5.16 0.59
C LEU A 181 -8.48 -4.95 2.08
N SER A 182 -7.24 -5.04 2.53
CA SER A 182 -6.84 -4.74 3.90
C SER A 182 -5.83 -3.60 3.91
N VAL A 183 -5.96 -2.69 4.87
CA VAL A 183 -5.01 -1.61 5.12
C VAL A 183 -4.52 -1.71 6.56
N HIS A 184 -3.23 -1.95 6.72
CA HIS A 184 -2.53 -1.92 7.99
C HIS A 184 -1.76 -0.60 8.11
N ALA A 185 -1.94 0.11 9.22
CA ALA A 185 -1.33 1.42 9.41
C ALA A 185 -0.95 1.68 10.87
N HIS A 186 0.01 2.59 11.06
CA HIS A 186 0.43 3.05 12.38
C HIS A 186 -0.49 4.18 12.88
N HIS A 187 -1.09 3.99 14.06
CA HIS A 187 -2.18 4.85 14.54
C HIS A 187 -1.72 6.28 14.90
N SER A 188 -0.44 6.49 15.23
CA SER A 188 0.12 7.84 15.37
C SER A 188 -0.07 8.74 14.15
N PHE A 189 -0.14 8.16 12.95
CA PHE A 189 -0.29 8.92 11.71
C PHE A 189 -1.68 8.80 11.13
N VAL A 190 -2.25 7.60 11.19
CA VAL A 190 -3.50 7.26 10.50
C VAL A 190 -4.58 6.91 11.52
N ASP A 191 -5.68 7.63 11.51
CA ASP A 191 -6.95 7.23 12.14
C ASP A 191 -7.96 6.70 11.11
N GLY A 192 -9.09 6.16 11.59
CA GLY A 192 -10.18 5.64 10.75
C GLY A 192 -10.71 6.62 9.70
N ILE A 193 -10.70 7.94 9.96
CA ILE A 193 -11.11 8.94 8.97
C ILE A 193 -10.23 8.93 7.71
N HIS A 194 -8.94 8.61 7.84
CA HIS A 194 -8.00 8.58 6.72
C HIS A 194 -8.19 7.30 5.90
N ILE A 195 -8.52 6.19 6.55
CA ILE A 195 -8.94 4.95 5.88
C ILE A 195 -10.23 5.20 5.07
N GLY A 196 -11.22 5.89 5.67
CA GLY A 196 -12.46 6.28 4.98
C GLY A 196 -12.20 7.16 3.75
N LYS A 197 -11.37 8.21 3.91
CA LYS A 197 -10.96 9.06 2.78
C LYS A 197 -10.26 8.28 1.67
N PHE A 198 -9.40 7.33 2.03
CA PHE A 198 -8.75 6.45 1.07
C PHE A 198 -9.75 5.56 0.33
N TYR A 199 -10.71 4.95 1.05
CA TYR A 199 -11.78 4.16 0.46
C TYR A 199 -12.59 4.96 -0.58
N ASP A 200 -12.96 6.20 -0.25
CA ASP A 200 -13.72 7.06 -1.16
C ASP A 200 -12.91 7.43 -2.40
N LEU A 201 -11.66 7.85 -2.23
CA LEU A 201 -10.77 8.16 -3.35
C LEU A 201 -10.54 6.96 -4.26
N LEU A 202 -10.33 5.78 -3.69
CA LEU A 202 -10.11 4.55 -4.43
C LEU A 202 -11.39 4.15 -5.18
N THR A 203 -12.54 4.18 -4.52
CA THR A 203 -13.84 3.90 -5.15
C THR A 203 -14.09 4.81 -6.35
N VAL A 204 -13.83 6.12 -6.22
CA VAL A 204 -13.97 7.07 -7.33
C VAL A 204 -13.00 6.72 -8.46
N TYR A 205 -11.73 6.46 -8.14
CA TYR A 205 -10.70 6.14 -9.12
C TYR A 205 -11.03 4.86 -9.91
N LEU A 206 -11.43 3.78 -9.23
CA LEU A 206 -11.75 2.50 -9.87
C LEU A 206 -12.99 2.59 -10.78
N ASN A 207 -13.87 3.57 -10.54
CA ASN A 207 -15.10 3.77 -11.32
C ASN A 207 -14.98 4.81 -12.45
N SER A 208 -13.84 5.47 -12.61
CA SER A 208 -13.62 6.53 -13.60
C SER A 208 -13.20 6.04 -14.99
N PHE A 209 -13.27 4.73 -15.25
CA PHE A 209 -12.87 4.10 -16.51
C PHE A 209 -14.06 3.71 -17.38
#